data_AF-A0A7J3T324-F1
#
_entry.id   AF-A0A7J3T324-F1
#
_cell.length_a   1.000
_cell.length_b   1.000
_cell.length_c   1.000
_cell.angle_alpha   90.00
_cell.angle_beta   90.00
_cell.angle_gamma   90.00
#
_symmetry.space_group_name_H-M   'P 1'
#
loop_
_entity.id
_entity.type
_entity.pdbx_description
1 polymer ?
#
loop_
_entity_poly.entity_id
_entity_poly.type
_entity_poly.pdbx_seq_one_letter_code
_entity_poly.pdbx_strand_id
1 'polypeptide(L)'
;MPLKQILKTLYAPNKAFKEIIENPKYLGPLLIMVLVIAANVAFVYVAASKTYIEHSMPTGEKRDEWTENSTLWVSNGARSESSDCINGSYFGDRSIEFLVTDAAQVWAELDNIGPVNCSNPDGYTQLSLRTKWT
;
A
#
# COMPACT_ATOMS: atom_id res chain seq x y z
N MET A 1 31.06 1.34 -24.68
CA MET A 1 30.10 1.10 -25.79
C MET A 1 29.73 2.45 -26.39
N PRO A 2 29.80 2.64 -27.71
CA PRO A 2 29.58 3.97 -28.30
C PRO A 2 28.09 4.38 -28.18
N LEU A 3 27.84 5.56 -27.62
CA LEU A 3 26.51 6.17 -27.39
C LEU A 3 25.59 6.11 -28.63
N LYS A 4 26.18 6.23 -29.83
CA LYS A 4 25.49 6.17 -31.11
C LYS A 4 24.74 4.84 -31.34
N GLN A 5 25.26 3.71 -30.85
CA GLN A 5 24.58 2.42 -30.98
C GLN A 5 23.42 2.26 -30.00
N ILE A 6 23.54 2.82 -28.80
CA ILE A 6 22.46 2.85 -27.81
C ILE A 6 21.29 3.67 -28.38
N LEU A 7 21.57 4.86 -28.90
CA LEU A 7 20.57 5.73 -29.52
C LEU A 7 19.93 5.11 -30.77
N LYS A 8 20.71 4.45 -31.63
CA LYS A 8 20.19 3.73 -32.81
C LYS A 8 19.25 2.59 -32.40
N THR A 9 19.53 1.90 -31.31
CA THR A 9 18.70 0.80 -30.83
C THR A 9 17.39 1.30 -30.20
N LEU A 10 17.43 2.45 -29.51
CA LEU A 10 16.20 3.11 -29.03
C LEU A 10 15.32 3.62 -30.17
N TYR A 11 15.90 4.30 -31.17
CA TYR A 11 15.12 4.95 -32.23
C TYR A 11 14.73 4.03 -33.39
N ALA A 12 15.48 2.96 -33.65
CA ALA A 12 15.26 2.05 -34.77
C ALA A 12 15.58 0.59 -34.36
N PRO A 13 14.83 0.02 -33.40
CA PRO A 13 15.15 -1.27 -32.78
C PRO A 13 15.23 -2.39 -33.82
N ASN A 14 14.27 -2.48 -34.75
CA ASN A 14 14.25 -3.54 -35.76
C ASN A 14 15.49 -3.54 -36.67
N LYS A 15 16.03 -2.37 -37.02
CA LYS A 15 17.27 -2.26 -37.81
C LYS A 15 18.50 -2.63 -36.98
N ALA A 16 18.54 -2.19 -35.71
CA ALA A 16 19.64 -2.48 -34.81
C ALA A 16 19.73 -3.98 -34.47
N PHE A 17 18.60 -4.62 -34.14
CA PHE A 17 18.56 -6.06 -33.87
C PHE A 17 18.88 -6.91 -35.09
N LYS A 18 18.41 -6.52 -36.28
CA LYS A 18 18.79 -7.19 -37.53
C LYS A 18 20.31 -7.16 -37.77
N GLU A 19 20.93 -6.00 -37.58
CA GLU A 19 22.38 -5.81 -37.75
C GLU A 19 23.19 -6.60 -36.70
N ILE A 20 22.66 -6.76 -35.49
CA ILE A 20 23.25 -7.59 -34.42
C ILE A 20 23.17 -9.09 -34.74
N ILE A 21 22.03 -9.55 -35.30
CA ILE A 21 21.83 -10.95 -35.70
C ILE A 21 22.72 -11.30 -36.90
N GLU A 22 22.86 -10.38 -37.86
CA GLU A 22 23.68 -10.57 -39.06
C GLU A 22 25.19 -10.54 -38.78
N ASN A 23 25.64 -9.87 -37.71
CA ASN A 23 27.05 -9.84 -37.28
C ASN A 23 27.19 -9.91 -35.74
N PRO A 24 27.04 -11.11 -35.15
CA PRO A 24 27.04 -11.28 -33.70
C PRO A 24 28.46 -11.13 -33.14
N LYS A 25 28.85 -9.89 -32.82
CA LYS A 25 30.01 -9.59 -31.96
C LYS A 25 29.56 -9.51 -30.50
N TYR A 26 30.51 -9.51 -29.56
CA TYR A 26 30.28 -9.35 -28.12
C TYR A 26 29.43 -8.12 -27.73
N LEU A 27 29.31 -7.12 -28.62
CA LEU A 27 28.42 -5.98 -28.44
C LEU A 27 26.93 -6.33 -28.39
N GLY A 28 26.46 -7.36 -29.12
CA GLY A 28 25.04 -7.73 -29.17
C GLY A 28 24.52 -8.24 -27.82
N PRO A 29 25.13 -9.30 -27.25
CA PRO A 29 24.79 -9.78 -25.92
C PRO A 29 24.96 -8.71 -24.83
N LEU A 30 26.00 -7.88 -24.92
CA LEU A 30 26.22 -6.76 -24.01
C LEU A 30 25.07 -5.73 -24.08
N LEU A 31 24.60 -5.41 -25.30
CA LEU A 31 23.49 -4.48 -25.52
C LEU A 31 22.20 -5.02 -24.91
N ILE A 32 21.90 -6.30 -25.15
CA ILE A 32 20.72 -6.98 -24.58
C ILE A 32 20.80 -6.98 -23.06
N MET A 33 21.96 -7.30 -22.48
CA MET A 33 22.17 -7.29 -21.03
C MET A 33 21.90 -5.90 -20.44
N VAL A 34 22.43 -4.84 -21.05
CA VAL A 34 22.20 -3.45 -20.59
C VAL A 34 20.72 -3.07 -20.67
N LEU A 35 20.04 -3.42 -21.77
CA LEU A 35 18.61 -3.14 -21.93
C LEU A 35 17.76 -3.88 -20.89
N VAL A 36 18.08 -5.15 -20.61
CA VAL A 36 17.36 -5.95 -19.60
C VAL A 36 17.57 -5.37 -18.20
N ILE A 37 18.80 -4.98 -17.85
CA ILE A 37 19.08 -4.33 -16.56
C ILE A 37 18.28 -3.03 -16.44
N ALA A 38 18.33 -2.17 -17.47
CA ALA A 38 17.60 -0.91 -17.47
C ALA A 38 16.08 -1.11 -17.35
N ALA A 39 15.52 -2.10 -18.05
CA ALA A 39 14.10 -2.42 -17.97
C ALA A 39 13.69 -2.93 -16.57
N ASN A 40 14.51 -3.77 -15.93
CA ASN A 40 14.23 -4.25 -14.57
C ASN A 40 14.31 -3.12 -13.55
N VAL A 41 15.32 -2.24 -13.64
CA VAL A 41 15.43 -1.08 -12.75
C VAL A 41 14.22 -0.16 -12.91
N ALA A 42 13.81 0.12 -14.15
CA ALA A 42 12.62 0.92 -14.43
C ALA A 42 11.35 0.25 -13.87
N PHE A 43 11.20 -1.06 -14.03
CA PHE A 43 10.08 -1.80 -13.49
C PHE A 43 10.01 -1.72 -11.96
N VAL A 44 11.13 -1.99 -11.27
CA VAL A 44 11.20 -1.89 -9.80
C VAL A 44 10.92 -0.47 -9.33
N TYR A 45 11.48 0.54 -10.01
CA TYR A 45 11.24 1.93 -9.67
C TYR A 45 9.76 2.32 -9.82
N VAL A 46 9.10 1.90 -10.92
CA VAL A 46 7.67 2.17 -11.14
C VAL A 46 6.79 1.41 -10.16
N ALA A 47 7.16 0.17 -9.81
CA ALA A 47 6.45 -0.58 -8.79
C ALA A 47 6.58 0.12 -7.43
N ALA A 48 7.80 0.45 -7.02
CA ALA A 48 8.09 1.11 -5.75
C ALA A 48 7.48 2.53 -5.65
N SER A 49 7.41 3.27 -6.75
CA SER A 49 6.79 4.61 -6.76
C SER A 49 5.27 4.58 -6.66
N LYS A 50 4.66 3.42 -6.89
CA LYS A 50 3.21 3.20 -6.76
C LYS A 50 2.82 2.38 -5.54
N THR A 51 3.79 1.77 -4.84
CA THR A 51 3.53 1.17 -3.54
C THR A 51 3.41 2.29 -2.52
N TYR A 52 2.18 2.56 -2.09
CA TYR A 52 1.92 3.42 -0.95
C TYR A 52 2.03 2.57 0.32
N ILE A 53 2.89 2.96 1.25
CA ILE A 53 2.89 2.38 2.58
C ILE A 53 1.80 3.09 3.35
N GLU A 54 0.68 2.41 3.55
CA GLU A 54 -0.37 2.92 4.43
C GLU A 54 0.17 2.91 5.87
N HIS A 55 0.28 4.09 6.45
CA HIS A 55 0.48 4.22 7.89
C HIS A 55 -0.87 3.96 8.57
N SER A 56 -1.03 2.75 9.10
CA SER A 56 -2.19 2.35 9.90
C SER A 56 -1.85 2.36 11.38
N MET A 57 -2.83 2.71 12.19
CA MET A 57 -2.78 2.51 13.64
C MET A 57 -3.92 1.55 14.04
N PRO A 58 -3.68 0.59 14.95
CA PRO A 58 -2.43 0.29 15.66
C PRO A 58 -1.32 -0.25 14.75
N THR A 59 -0.05 -0.07 15.14
CA THR A 59 1.11 -0.52 14.36
C THR A 59 1.10 -2.04 14.20
N GLY A 60 1.30 -2.54 12.97
CA GLY A 60 1.09 -3.93 12.56
C GLY A 60 1.95 -5.03 13.21
N GLU A 61 2.62 -4.76 14.33
CA GLU A 61 3.21 -5.79 15.19
C GLU A 61 2.14 -6.69 15.83
N LYS A 62 0.90 -6.18 15.92
CA LYS A 62 -0.28 -6.91 16.38
C LYS A 62 -1.43 -6.69 15.39
N ARG A 63 -2.37 -7.65 15.34
CA ARG A 63 -3.65 -7.45 14.65
C ARG A 63 -4.38 -6.26 15.29
N ASP A 64 -5.29 -5.64 14.55
CA ASP A 64 -6.07 -4.48 14.98
C ASP A 64 -6.75 -4.69 16.34
N GLU A 65 -6.12 -4.25 17.43
CA GLU A 65 -6.68 -4.40 18.78
C GLU A 65 -7.93 -3.53 18.98
N TRP A 66 -8.09 -2.47 18.19
CA TRP A 66 -9.18 -1.51 18.37
C TRP A 66 -10.52 -2.08 17.96
N THR A 67 -10.57 -2.94 16.93
CA THR A 67 -11.81 -3.56 16.45
C THR A 67 -12.09 -4.93 17.08
N GLU A 68 -11.10 -5.48 17.79
CA GLU A 68 -11.16 -6.80 18.43
C GLU A 68 -11.63 -6.75 19.89
N ASN A 69 -11.64 -5.58 20.53
CA ASN A 69 -11.99 -5.44 21.93
C ASN A 69 -12.86 -4.21 22.20
N SER A 70 -14.14 -4.43 22.46
CA SER A 70 -15.12 -3.39 22.76
C SER A 70 -14.83 -2.65 24.07
N THR A 71 -14.04 -3.22 24.99
CA THR A 71 -13.69 -2.57 26.26
C THR A 71 -12.77 -1.36 26.09
N LEU A 72 -12.11 -1.22 24.93
CA LEU A 72 -11.27 -0.07 24.61
C LEU A 72 -12.08 1.17 24.23
N TRP A 73 -13.34 0.97 23.80
CA TRP A 73 -14.21 2.05 23.37
C TRP A 73 -15.08 2.53 24.51
N VAL A 74 -15.31 3.84 24.61
CA VAL A 74 -16.31 4.51 25.44
C VAL A 74 -17.47 4.94 24.54
N SER A 75 -18.72 4.71 24.95
CA SER A 75 -19.90 5.08 24.15
C SER A 75 -21.09 5.36 25.05
N ASN A 76 -22.09 6.09 24.54
CA ASN A 76 -23.41 6.17 25.17
C ASN A 76 -24.28 4.92 24.95
N GLY A 77 -23.84 4.00 24.08
CA GLY A 77 -24.53 2.75 23.79
C GLY A 77 -23.90 1.53 24.46
N ALA A 78 -24.62 0.41 24.35
CA ALA A 78 -24.01 -0.90 24.52
C ALA A 78 -22.99 -1.13 23.40
N ARG A 79 -21.87 -1.76 23.74
CA ARG A 79 -20.78 -2.08 22.82
C ARG A 79 -20.60 -3.60 22.80
N SER A 80 -20.39 -4.17 21.63
CA SER A 80 -20.12 -5.60 21.47
C SER A 80 -19.25 -5.88 20.26
N GLU A 81 -18.53 -7.00 20.29
CA GLU A 81 -17.76 -7.50 19.15
C GLU A 81 -18.68 -8.25 18.19
N SER A 82 -18.73 -7.81 16.93
CA SER A 82 -19.52 -8.43 15.88
C SER A 82 -18.63 -9.23 14.93
N SER A 83 -19.18 -10.32 14.37
CA SER A 83 -18.55 -11.07 13.28
C SER A 83 -18.77 -10.44 11.90
N ASP A 84 -19.61 -9.41 11.81
CA ASP A 84 -19.82 -8.63 10.59
C ASP A 84 -18.66 -7.63 10.42
N CYS A 85 -17.57 -8.11 9.86
CA CYS A 85 -16.30 -7.42 9.82
C CYS A 85 -15.68 -7.43 8.41
N ILE A 86 -14.70 -6.56 8.21
CA ILE A 86 -13.89 -6.57 6.99
C ILE A 86 -12.70 -7.48 7.24
N ASN A 87 -12.79 -8.70 6.71
CA ASN A 87 -11.71 -9.66 6.85
C ASN A 87 -10.48 -9.19 6.03
N GLY A 88 -9.34 -9.06 6.70
CA GLY A 88 -8.07 -8.78 6.05
C GLY A 88 -6.90 -9.09 6.96
N SER A 89 -5.72 -9.31 6.38
CA SER A 89 -4.52 -9.70 7.12
C SER A 89 -4.15 -8.75 8.26
N TYR A 90 -4.58 -7.48 8.20
CA TYR A 90 -4.31 -6.44 9.18
C TYR A 90 -5.55 -5.97 9.98
N PHE A 91 -6.77 -6.30 9.54
CA PHE A 91 -8.02 -5.76 10.09
C PHE A 91 -8.71 -6.64 11.15
N GLY A 92 -8.12 -7.80 11.48
CA GLY A 92 -8.72 -8.72 12.44
C GLY A 92 -9.87 -9.56 11.86
N ASP A 93 -10.64 -10.21 12.74
CA ASP A 93 -11.85 -10.99 12.47
C ASP A 93 -13.11 -10.46 13.16
N ARG A 94 -13.04 -9.25 13.73
CA ARG A 94 -14.16 -8.59 14.42
C ARG A 94 -14.35 -7.13 13.99
N SER A 95 -15.53 -6.61 14.33
CA SER A 95 -15.84 -5.19 14.30
C SER A 95 -16.51 -4.81 15.62
N ILE A 96 -16.56 -3.50 15.93
CA ILE A 96 -17.28 -3.02 17.11
C ILE A 96 -18.66 -2.54 16.71
N GLU A 97 -19.67 -3.12 17.33
CA GLU A 97 -21.06 -2.73 17.21
C GLU A 97 -21.45 -1.83 18.38
N PHE A 98 -22.17 -0.74 18.07
CA PHE A 98 -22.69 0.20 19.04
C PHE A 98 -24.22 0.23 18.95
N LEU A 99 -24.88 -0.13 20.04
CA LEU A 99 -26.34 -0.17 20.13
C LEU A 99 -26.83 0.90 21.10
N VAL A 100 -27.66 1.82 20.61
CA VAL A 100 -28.32 2.84 21.44
C VAL A 100 -29.83 2.73 21.27
N THR A 101 -30.57 2.71 22.38
CA THR A 101 -32.03 2.66 22.40
C THR A 101 -32.59 4.05 22.70
N ASP A 102 -33.62 4.47 21.96
CA ASP A 102 -34.34 5.74 22.15
C ASP A 102 -33.47 7.01 22.17
N ALA A 103 -32.40 7.04 21.36
CA ALA A 103 -31.54 8.21 21.23
C ALA A 103 -31.46 8.75 19.79
N ALA A 104 -31.31 10.07 19.69
CA ALA A 104 -31.10 10.76 18.41
C ALA A 104 -29.64 10.76 17.95
N GLN A 105 -28.69 10.35 18.81
CA GLN A 105 -27.27 10.37 18.53
C GLN A 105 -26.57 9.14 19.15
N VAL A 106 -25.64 8.58 18.39
CA VAL A 106 -24.65 7.61 18.86
C VAL A 106 -23.28 8.29 18.86
N TRP A 107 -22.52 8.15 19.94
CA TRP A 107 -21.12 8.54 19.97
C TRP A 107 -20.28 7.40 20.50
N ALA A 108 -19.04 7.33 20.00
CA ALA A 108 -18.04 6.39 20.44
C ALA A 108 -16.70 7.12 20.48
N GLU A 109 -15.90 6.82 21.50
CA GLU A 109 -14.59 7.38 21.77
C GLU A 109 -13.64 6.21 22.02
N LEU A 110 -12.44 6.28 21.47
CA LEU A 110 -11.40 5.28 21.71
C LEU A 110 -10.34 5.93 22.59
N ASP A 111 -10.20 5.42 23.81
CA ASP A 111 -9.25 5.95 24.77
C ASP A 111 -7.85 5.40 24.53
N ASN A 112 -6.83 6.15 24.96
CA ASN A 112 -5.44 5.71 25.01
C ASN A 112 -4.85 5.26 23.65
N ILE A 113 -5.27 5.87 22.54
CA ILE A 113 -4.69 5.60 21.20
C ILE A 113 -3.21 6.01 21.07
N GLY A 114 -2.63 6.66 22.08
CA GLY A 114 -1.26 7.18 22.04
C GLY A 114 -1.12 8.44 21.16
N PRO A 115 0.10 8.95 21.00
CA PRO A 115 0.34 10.15 20.22
C PRO A 115 0.22 9.86 18.71
N VAL A 116 -0.63 10.63 18.03
CA VAL A 116 -0.76 10.61 16.56
C VAL A 116 0.00 11.80 15.99
N ASN A 117 1.06 11.55 15.23
CA ASN A 117 1.83 12.61 14.58
C ASN A 117 1.29 12.90 13.18
N CYS A 118 0.57 14.02 13.02
CA CYS A 118 0.01 14.47 11.75
C CYS A 118 0.86 15.51 11.02
N SER A 119 2.00 15.92 11.60
CA SER A 119 2.80 17.05 11.10
C SER A 119 4.04 16.62 10.31
N ASN A 120 4.44 15.36 10.42
CA ASN A 120 5.61 14.82 9.73
C ASN A 120 5.25 14.41 8.29
N PRO A 121 6.10 14.64 7.27
CA PRO A 121 5.94 14.03 5.95
C PRO A 121 5.77 12.50 5.97
N ASP A 122 6.34 11.80 6.96
CA ASP A 122 6.16 10.36 7.20
C ASP A 122 5.08 10.05 8.26
N GLY A 123 4.21 11.02 8.57
CA GLY A 123 3.15 10.93 9.58
C GLY A 123 1.79 10.54 9.01
N TYR A 124 0.77 10.55 9.87
CA TYR A 124 -0.61 10.28 9.47
C TYR A 124 -1.18 11.49 8.72
N THR A 125 -1.42 11.33 7.41
CA THR A 125 -1.94 12.40 6.55
C THR A 125 -3.44 12.28 6.27
N GLN A 126 -4.02 11.11 6.55
CA GLN A 126 -5.41 10.79 6.25
C GLN A 126 -6.05 10.01 7.39
N LEU A 127 -7.34 10.28 7.61
CA LEU A 127 -8.20 9.51 8.50
C LEU A 127 -9.30 8.85 7.65
N SER A 128 -9.51 7.56 7.86
CA SER A 128 -10.61 6.83 7.23
C SER A 128 -11.36 6.02 8.28
N LEU A 129 -12.68 5.98 8.15
CA LEU A 129 -13.58 5.19 9.00
C LEU A 129 -14.55 4.44 8.09
N ARG A 130 -14.86 3.20 8.44
CA ARG A 130 -15.88 2.40 7.75
C ARG A 130 -16.98 2.06 8.73
N THR A 131 -18.20 2.43 8.38
CA THR A 131 -19.38 2.24 9.22
C THR A 131 -20.46 1.51 8.45
N LYS A 132 -21.22 0.69 9.18
CA LYS A 132 -22.42 0.04 8.71
C LYS A 132 -23.53 0.37 9.69
N TRP A 133 -24.68 0.80 9.18
CA TRP A 133 -25.90 0.97 9.96
C TRP A 133 -26.88 -0.15 9.60
N THR A 134 -27.67 -0.57 10.59
CA THR A 134 -28.72 -1.58 10.44
C THR A 134 -30.03 -1.03 10.95
#